data_AF-A0A925IWE4-F1
#
_entry.id   AF-A0A925IWE4-F1
#
_cell.length_a   1.000
_cell.length_b   1.000
_cell.length_c   1.000
_cell.angle_alpha   90.00
_cell.angle_beta   90.00
_cell.angle_gamma   90.00
#
_symmetry.space_group_name_H-M   'P 1'
#
loop_
_entity.id
_entity.type
_entity.pdbx_description
1 polymer ?
#
loop_
_entity_poly.entity_id
_entity_poly.type
_entity_poly.pdbx_seq_one_letter_code
_entity_poly.pdbx_strand_id
1 'polypeptide(L)' 'RSRKKPNCDIEIAANTAMVCQLGNIAYRSGRKLDWDAAKGKFTDKTANDYLAAQYHNGWKLPKG' A
#
# COMPACT_ATOMS: atom_id res chain seq x y z
N ARG A 1 6.48 -34.48 -5.94
CA ARG A 1 6.10 -33.04 -5.94
C ARG A 1 7.28 -32.24 -5.40
N SER A 2 8.07 -31.61 -6.28
CA SER A 2 9.24 -30.79 -5.90
C SER A 2 8.76 -29.44 -5.35
N ARG A 3 9.00 -29.17 -4.06
CA ARG A 3 8.75 -27.85 -3.43
C ARG A 3 9.97 -26.94 -3.65
N LYS A 4 10.28 -26.63 -4.91
CA LYS A 4 11.34 -25.68 -5.23
C LYS A 4 10.89 -24.28 -4.81
N LYS A 5 11.75 -23.55 -4.09
CA LYS A 5 11.47 -22.15 -3.72
C LYS A 5 11.27 -21.31 -4.99
N PRO A 6 10.30 -20.39 -5.02
CA PRO A 6 10.16 -19.44 -6.12
C PRO A 6 11.41 -18.55 -6.22
N ASN A 7 11.65 -17.99 -7.41
CA ASN A 7 12.79 -17.09 -7.66
C ASN A 7 12.72 -15.79 -6.85
N CYS A 8 11.55 -15.44 -6.33
CA CYS A 8 11.30 -14.26 -5.53
C CYS A 8 10.40 -14.65 -4.35
N ASP A 9 10.81 -14.26 -3.14
CA ASP A 9 9.99 -14.41 -1.95
C ASP A 9 8.82 -13.42 -1.99
N ILE A 10 7.66 -13.85 -1.51
CA ILE A 10 6.42 -13.05 -1.53
C ILE A 10 6.58 -11.72 -0.80
N GLU A 11 7.42 -11.67 0.24
CA GLU A 11 7.71 -10.46 1.01
C GLU A 11 8.39 -9.39 0.16
N ILE A 12 9.31 -9.79 -0.73
CA ILE A 12 9.99 -8.87 -1.64
C ILE A 12 8.96 -8.25 -2.59
N ALA A 13 8.13 -9.08 -3.21
CA ALA A 13 7.07 -8.63 -4.11
C ALA A 13 6.08 -7.68 -3.39
N ALA A 14 5.67 -8.01 -2.17
CA ALA A 14 4.78 -7.19 -1.36
C ALA A 14 5.40 -5.84 -1.01
N ASN A 15 6.68 -5.81 -0.62
CA ASN A 15 7.40 -4.58 -0.32
C ASN A 15 7.56 -3.69 -1.56
N THR A 16 7.88 -4.27 -2.72
CA THR A 16 7.95 -3.52 -3.98
C THR A 16 6.60 -2.89 -4.32
N ALA A 17 5.51 -3.66 -4.26
CA ALA A 17 4.17 -3.15 -4.52
C ALA A 17 3.79 -2.01 -3.55
N MET A 18 4.16 -2.14 -2.27
CA MET A 18 3.96 -1.09 -1.27
C MET A 18 4.71 0.19 -1.65
N VAL A 19 6.01 0.12 -1.95
CA VAL A 19 6.81 1.29 -2.33
C VAL A 19 6.25 1.99 -3.57
N CYS A 20 5.84 1.23 -4.59
CA CYS A 20 5.18 1.78 -5.77
C CYS A 20 3.91 2.53 -5.41
N GLN A 21 3.07 1.97 -4.52
CA GLN A 21 1.85 2.61 -4.06
C GLN A 21 2.14 3.90 -3.29
N LEU A 22 3.13 3.90 -2.38
CA LEU A 22 3.51 5.09 -1.61
C LEU A 22 4.03 6.22 -2.53
N GLY A 23 4.81 5.88 -3.54
CA GLY A 23 5.29 6.83 -4.56
C GLY A 23 4.14 7.48 -5.33
N ASN A 24 3.14 6.70 -5.74
CA ASN A 24 1.94 7.22 -6.39
C ASN A 24 1.14 8.16 -5.49
N ILE A 25 1.03 7.84 -4.20
CA ILE A 25 0.34 8.71 -3.23
C ILE A 25 1.10 10.02 -3.05
N ALA A 26 2.42 9.97 -2.88
CA ALA A 26 3.26 11.18 -2.80
C ALA A 26 3.13 12.06 -4.04
N TYR A 27 3.14 11.45 -5.23
CA TYR A 27 2.94 12.16 -6.49
C TYR A 27 1.57 12.85 -6.55
N ARG A 28 0.49 12.15 -6.19
CA ARG A 28 -0.88 12.70 -6.17
C ARG A 28 -1.06 13.80 -5.12
N SER A 29 -0.35 13.70 -4.00
CA SER A 29 -0.38 14.72 -2.94
C SER A 29 0.44 15.97 -3.28
N GLY A 30 1.31 15.91 -4.30
CA GLY A 30 2.11 17.06 -4.75
C GLY A 30 3.16 17.54 -3.74
N ARG A 31 3.49 16.74 -2.72
CA ARG A 31 4.44 17.09 -1.66
C ARG A 31 5.19 15.85 -1.17
N LYS A 32 6.31 16.08 -0.48
CA LYS A 32 7.03 15.01 0.24
C LYS A 32 6.15 14.48 1.37
N LEU A 33 6.05 13.16 1.49
CA LEU A 33 5.33 12.47 2.55
C LEU A 33 6.28 11.56 3.31
N ASP A 34 6.14 11.53 4.64
CA ASP A 34 6.88 10.62 5.50
C ASP A 34 6.00 9.42 5.88
N TRP A 35 6.56 8.22 5.71
CA TRP A 35 5.87 6.95 5.96
C TRP A 35 6.31 6.34 7.29
N ASP A 36 5.34 6.08 8.18
CA ASP A 36 5.53 5.31 9.40
C ASP A 36 5.24 3.83 9.11
N ALA A 37 6.30 3.07 8.85
CA ALA A 37 6.21 1.65 8.54
C ALA A 37 5.69 0.80 9.72
N ALA A 38 5.91 1.25 10.96
CA ALA A 38 5.42 0.53 12.15
C ALA A 38 3.90 0.66 12.28
N LYS A 39 3.33 1.81 11.88
CA LYS A 39 1.88 2.06 11.90
C LYS A 39 1.19 1.75 10.56
N GLY A 40 1.96 1.54 9.49
CA GLY A 40 1.45 1.37 8.14
C GLY A 40 0.68 2.58 7.63
N LYS A 41 1.13 3.79 7.97
CA LYS A 41 0.44 5.06 7.65
C LYS A 41 1.42 6.19 7.37
N PHE A 42 0.98 7.18 6.61
CA PHE A 42 1.70 8.45 6.51
C PHE A 42 1.53 9.26 7.80
N THR A 43 2.53 10.05 8.14
CA THR A 43 2.42 11.09 9.19
C THR A 43 1.38 12.15 8.81
N ASP A 44 1.19 12.36 7.51
CA ASP A 44 0.19 13.26 6.93
C ASP A 44 -1.20 12.60 6.85
N LYS A 45 -2.18 13.18 7.56
CA LYS A 45 -3.53 12.62 7.64
C LYS A 45 -4.26 12.62 6.28
N THR A 46 -4.02 13.61 5.42
CA THR A 46 -4.71 13.72 4.11
C THR A 46 -4.16 12.72 3.09
N ALA A 47 -2.88 12.37 3.18
CA ALA A 47 -2.30 11.32 2.33
C ALA A 47 -2.87 9.94 2.65
N ASN A 48 -3.25 9.69 3.90
CA ASN A 48 -3.84 8.43 4.32
C ASN A 48 -5.22 8.16 3.68
N ASP A 49 -5.92 9.19 3.19
CA ASP A 49 -7.20 9.02 2.48
C ASP A 49 -7.02 8.27 1.15
N TYR A 50 -5.80 8.23 0.60
CA TYR A 50 -5.46 7.48 -0.60
C TYR A 50 -5.01 6.03 -0.35
N LEU A 51 -4.84 5.62 0.92
CA LEU A 51 -4.43 4.24 1.25
C LEU A 51 -5.54 3.22 1.01
N ALA A 52 -6.80 3.65 1.09
CA ALA A 52 -7.95 2.80 0.84
C ALA A 52 -8.66 3.22 -0.44
N ALA A 53 -9.16 2.25 -1.20
CA ALA A 53 -10.03 2.51 -2.33
C ALA A 53 -11.37 3.08 -1.84
N GLN A 54 -11.82 4.17 -2.46
CA GLN A 54 -13.19 4.65 -2.31
C GLN A 54 -14.08 3.88 -3.28
N TYR A 55 -15.00 3.09 -2.76
CA TYR A 55 -15.95 2.32 -3.57
C TYR A 55 -17.19 3.19 -3.85
N HIS A 56 -17.45 3.48 -5.12
CA HIS A 56 -18.55 4.37 -5.54
C HIS A 56 -19.85 3.63 -5.94
N ASN A 57 -19.88 2.30 -5.83
CA ASN A 57 -20.99 1.44 -6.27
C ASN A 57 -21.79 0.82 -5.11
N GLY A 58 -21.67 1.38 -3.89
CA GLY A 58 -22.33 0.84 -2.69
C GLY A 58 -21.67 -0.41 -2.10
N TRP A 59 -20.63 -0.94 -2.75
CA TRP A 59 -19.86 -2.06 -2.23
C TRP A 59 -19.00 -1.62 -1.03
N LYS A 60 -18.91 -2.47 -0.01
CA LYS A 60 -18.09 -2.24 1.19
C LYS A 60 -17.16 -3.42 1.37
N LEU A 61 -15.90 -3.14 1.71
CA LEU A 61 -14.93 -4.17 2.04
C LEU A 61 -15.46 -5.02 3.20
N PRO A 62 -15.55 -6.36 3.05
CA PRO A 62 -15.95 -7.24 4.14
C PRO A 62 -15.01 -7.05 5.32
N LYS A 63 -15.58 -6.84 6.51
CA LYS A 63 -14.81 -6.86 7.76
C LYS A 63 -14.74 -8.32 8.20
N GLY A 64 -13.54 -8.89 8.16
CA GLY A 64 -13.25 -10.20 8.75
C GLY A 64 -13.27 -10.15 10.27
#